data_AF-A0A6G0JV67-F1
#
_entry.id   AF-A0A6G0JV67-F1
#
_cell.length_a   1.000
_cell.length_b   1.000
_cell.length_c   1.000
_cell.angle_alpha   90.00
_cell.angle_beta   90.00
_cell.angle_gamma   90.00
#
_symmetry.space_group_name_H-M   'P 1'
#
loop_
_entity.id
_entity.type
_entity.pdbx_description
1 polymer ?
#
loop_
_entity_poly.entity_id
_entity_poly.type
_entity_poly.pdbx_seq_one_letter_code
_entity_poly.pdbx_strand_id
1 'polypeptide(L)'
;MSGLTSLSVSGTLTATTVNATSDIQVNGTSYNLTQLDRVNVTTIGTAQASKALVLDVNRSASNIYNLTIDPNGTGIVCSTLKFWNAAGTASNTLAHMYYVGVQEGGATASQAVVLNSTKDYSGIRNLSCSGTLTISTSIATPSITCDTIAKAGTITLSPTTLNLNPITLQIAGTALTATVAELNAVDVTAGAAAASKALHYDRMSDHRRDSTRHVG
;
A
#
# COMPACT_ATOMS: atom_id res chain seq x y z
N MET A 1 78.81 -25.57 -9.60
CA MET A 1 79.08 -24.13 -9.77
C MET A 1 78.08 -23.39 -8.91
N SER A 2 78.53 -22.69 -7.87
CA SER A 2 77.66 -21.75 -7.14
C SER A 2 77.23 -20.65 -8.11
N GLY A 3 75.93 -20.54 -8.38
CA GLY A 3 75.40 -19.49 -9.27
C GLY A 3 75.66 -18.08 -8.73
N LEU A 4 75.50 -17.08 -9.59
CA LEU A 4 75.58 -15.67 -9.21
C LEU A 4 74.53 -15.35 -8.13
N THR A 5 74.95 -14.86 -6.96
CA THR A 5 74.06 -14.57 -5.82
C THR A 5 73.57 -13.12 -5.77
N SER A 6 74.26 -12.20 -6.46
CA SER A 6 73.88 -10.79 -6.55
C SER A 6 74.43 -10.15 -7.83
N LEU A 7 73.63 -9.30 -8.47
CA LEU A 7 74.03 -8.44 -9.58
C LEU A 7 73.66 -7.00 -9.26
N SER A 8 74.64 -6.09 -9.23
CA SER A 8 74.42 -4.66 -9.03
C SER A 8 74.73 -3.92 -10.33
N VAL A 9 73.76 -3.13 -10.82
CA VAL A 9 73.90 -2.31 -12.03
C VAL A 9 73.64 -0.87 -11.63
N SER A 10 74.53 0.06 -11.98
CA SER A 10 74.41 1.49 -11.66
C SER A 10 73.41 2.24 -12.57
N GLY A 11 72.66 1.51 -13.40
CA GLY A 11 71.74 2.04 -14.40
C GLY A 11 70.67 1.01 -14.74
N THR A 12 70.10 1.09 -15.94
CA THR A 12 69.02 0.20 -16.36
C THR A 12 69.54 -1.20 -16.68
N LEU A 13 69.01 -2.21 -15.98
CA LEU A 13 69.15 -3.60 -16.39
C LEU A 13 68.10 -3.92 -17.47
N THR A 14 68.55 -4.14 -18.70
CA THR A 14 67.67 -4.58 -19.81
C THR A 14 67.77 -6.10 -19.94
N ALA A 15 66.67 -6.79 -19.63
CA ALA A 15 66.54 -8.24 -19.80
C ALA A 15 65.23 -8.55 -20.53
N THR A 16 65.26 -9.51 -21.45
CA THR A 16 64.04 -9.98 -22.14
C THR A 16 63.09 -10.70 -21.17
N THR A 17 63.65 -11.45 -20.22
CA THR A 17 62.91 -12.17 -19.18
C THR A 17 63.68 -12.14 -17.87
N VAL A 18 62.99 -11.86 -16.76
CA VAL A 18 63.52 -12.03 -15.41
C VAL A 18 62.69 -13.11 -14.73
N ASN A 19 63.29 -14.26 -14.43
CA ASN A 19 62.62 -15.36 -13.75
C ASN A 19 62.90 -15.30 -12.25
N ALA A 20 62.02 -14.63 -11.50
CA ALA A 20 62.05 -14.63 -10.05
C ALA A 20 61.18 -15.78 -9.52
N THR A 21 61.70 -16.55 -8.57
CA THR A 21 61.02 -17.76 -8.03
C THR A 21 60.40 -17.55 -6.66
N SER A 22 60.57 -16.37 -6.04
CA SER A 22 60.03 -16.06 -4.72
C SER A 22 59.49 -14.63 -4.66
N ASP A 23 60.38 -13.65 -4.61
CA ASP A 23 60.03 -12.23 -4.48
C ASP A 23 60.73 -11.38 -5.54
N ILE A 24 60.13 -10.24 -5.90
CA ILE A 24 60.81 -9.13 -6.58
C ILE A 24 60.85 -7.96 -5.61
N GLN A 25 62.04 -7.36 -5.46
CA GLN A 25 62.21 -6.13 -4.69
C GLN A 25 62.07 -4.91 -5.61
N VAL A 26 61.09 -4.06 -5.35
CA VAL A 26 60.90 -2.79 -6.07
C VAL A 26 60.98 -1.66 -5.07
N ASN A 27 61.94 -0.74 -5.25
CA ASN A 27 62.15 0.41 -4.37
C ASN A 27 62.25 0.03 -2.87
N GLY A 28 62.94 -1.08 -2.57
CA GLY A 28 63.12 -1.59 -1.20
C GLY A 28 61.92 -2.32 -0.60
N THR A 29 60.81 -2.45 -1.34
CA THR A 29 59.65 -3.25 -0.91
C THR A 29 59.69 -4.61 -1.59
N SER A 30 59.54 -5.68 -0.80
CA SER A 30 59.43 -7.06 -1.32
C SER A 30 57.99 -7.34 -1.76
N TYR A 31 57.80 -7.76 -3.01
CA TYR A 31 56.52 -8.20 -3.54
C TYR A 31 56.55 -9.71 -3.75
N ASN A 32 55.68 -10.41 -3.02
CA ASN A 32 55.53 -11.86 -3.16
C ASN A 32 54.82 -12.19 -4.48
N LEU A 33 55.46 -12.99 -5.34
CA LEU A 33 54.93 -13.28 -6.68
C LEU A 33 53.60 -14.04 -6.64
N THR A 34 53.33 -14.83 -5.59
CA THR A 34 52.04 -15.53 -5.41
C THR A 34 50.89 -14.57 -5.13
N GLN A 35 51.16 -13.42 -4.51
CA GLN A 35 50.17 -12.36 -4.29
C GLN A 35 49.98 -11.51 -5.55
N LEU A 36 51.05 -11.27 -6.31
CA LEU A 36 51.00 -10.57 -7.59
C LEU A 36 50.13 -11.32 -8.61
N ASP A 37 50.21 -12.66 -8.62
CA ASP A 37 49.35 -13.48 -9.47
C ASP A 37 47.86 -13.26 -9.14
N ARG A 38 47.49 -13.01 -7.87
CA ARG A 38 46.10 -12.76 -7.49
C ARG A 38 45.55 -11.43 -8.03
N VAL A 39 46.39 -10.44 -8.32
CA VAL A 39 45.96 -9.15 -8.90
C VAL A 39 46.16 -9.08 -10.42
N ASN A 40 46.79 -10.09 -11.02
CA ASN A 40 46.93 -10.23 -12.46
C ASN A 40 45.61 -10.69 -13.11
N VAL A 41 44.71 -9.74 -13.34
CA VAL A 41 43.42 -9.94 -13.99
C VAL A 41 43.46 -9.50 -15.46
N THR A 42 42.81 -10.25 -16.35
CA THR A 42 42.80 -9.99 -17.80
C THR A 42 41.81 -8.90 -18.20
N THR A 43 40.75 -8.68 -17.39
CA THR A 43 39.75 -7.64 -17.59
C THR A 43 39.45 -6.93 -16.26
N ILE A 44 39.70 -5.63 -16.19
CA ILE A 44 39.34 -4.79 -15.04
C ILE A 44 37.81 -4.68 -14.90
N GLY A 45 37.28 -4.71 -13.68
CA GLY A 45 35.83 -4.67 -13.42
C GLY A 45 35.10 -6.04 -13.51
N THR A 46 35.81 -7.13 -13.80
CA THR A 46 35.26 -8.51 -13.79
C THR A 46 35.92 -9.33 -12.70
N ALA A 47 35.13 -9.89 -11.78
CA ALA A 47 35.63 -10.81 -10.79
C ALA A 47 36.05 -12.14 -11.46
N GLN A 48 37.30 -12.57 -11.24
CA GLN A 48 37.82 -13.86 -11.70
C GLN A 48 38.01 -14.80 -10.51
N ALA A 49 37.80 -16.11 -10.74
CA ALA A 49 37.94 -17.12 -9.71
C ALA A 49 39.37 -17.11 -9.12
N SER A 50 39.46 -17.14 -7.78
CA SER A 50 40.74 -17.16 -7.03
C SER A 50 41.65 -15.94 -7.23
N LYS A 51 41.17 -14.88 -7.87
CA LYS A 51 41.85 -13.58 -8.01
C LYS A 51 41.22 -12.53 -7.08
N ALA A 52 41.94 -11.44 -6.85
CA ALA A 52 41.42 -10.27 -6.15
C ALA A 52 40.34 -9.57 -7.00
N LEU A 53 39.34 -8.98 -6.35
CA LEU A 53 38.40 -8.09 -7.02
C LEU A 53 39.09 -6.74 -7.28
N VAL A 54 39.42 -6.47 -8.54
CA VAL A 54 39.97 -5.17 -8.96
C VAL A 54 38.86 -4.37 -9.62
N LEU A 55 38.46 -3.28 -8.96
CA LEU A 55 37.42 -2.39 -9.46
C LEU A 55 37.94 -1.54 -10.62
N ASP A 56 37.07 -1.26 -11.59
CA ASP A 56 37.38 -0.33 -12.69
C ASP A 56 37.29 1.15 -12.22
N VAL A 57 37.48 2.10 -13.16
CA VAL A 57 37.37 3.55 -12.85
C VAL A 57 35.97 3.95 -12.35
N ASN A 58 34.94 3.23 -12.77
CA ASN A 58 33.57 3.41 -12.32
C ASN A 58 33.28 2.68 -11.00
N ARG A 59 34.30 2.06 -10.41
CA ARG A 59 34.23 1.23 -9.21
C ARG A 59 33.22 0.09 -9.31
N SER A 60 33.03 -0.43 -10.52
CA SER A 60 32.05 -1.48 -10.84
C SER A 60 32.67 -2.88 -10.79
N ALA A 61 31.83 -3.86 -10.48
CA ALA A 61 32.18 -5.28 -10.45
C ALA A 61 31.07 -6.12 -11.09
N SER A 62 31.45 -7.09 -11.92
CA SER A 62 30.54 -8.05 -12.55
C SER A 62 30.98 -9.50 -12.29
N ASN A 63 30.08 -10.46 -12.49
CA ASN A 63 30.33 -11.91 -12.37
C ASN A 63 30.69 -12.41 -10.95
N ILE A 64 30.05 -11.85 -9.91
CA ILE A 64 30.19 -12.34 -8.52
C ILE A 64 29.11 -13.41 -8.26
N TYR A 65 29.53 -14.65 -8.01
CA TYR A 65 28.60 -15.78 -7.77
C TYR A 65 27.79 -15.60 -6.48
N ASN A 66 28.45 -15.26 -5.37
CA ASN A 66 27.83 -14.97 -4.09
C ASN A 66 28.48 -13.75 -3.43
N LEU A 67 27.66 -12.86 -2.87
CA LEU A 67 28.09 -11.74 -2.04
C LEU A 67 27.36 -11.82 -0.69
N THR A 68 28.11 -12.07 0.38
CA THR A 68 27.59 -12.00 1.76
C THR A 68 28.02 -10.68 2.38
N ILE A 69 27.07 -9.91 2.90
CA ILE A 69 27.34 -8.70 3.68
C ILE A 69 27.11 -9.03 5.16
N ASP A 70 28.10 -8.74 6.00
CA ASP A 70 28.01 -8.95 7.45
C ASP A 70 26.88 -8.08 8.04
N PRO A 71 25.90 -8.67 8.74
CA PRO A 71 24.79 -7.94 9.33
C PRO A 71 25.21 -6.92 10.41
N ASN A 72 26.45 -6.99 10.93
CA ASN A 72 26.94 -6.11 11.98
C ASN A 72 27.69 -4.86 11.45
N GLY A 73 27.89 -4.73 10.13
CA GLY A 73 28.48 -3.55 9.50
C GLY A 73 27.45 -2.51 9.05
N THR A 74 27.89 -1.41 8.43
CA THR A 74 27.00 -0.36 7.87
C THR A 74 26.17 -0.80 6.65
N GLY A 75 26.13 -2.09 6.31
CA GLY A 75 25.32 -2.67 5.24
C GLY A 75 25.68 -2.22 3.82
N ILE A 76 24.82 -2.56 2.84
CA ILE A 76 24.83 -1.91 1.51
C ILE A 76 24.07 -0.59 1.62
N VAL A 77 24.77 0.54 1.59
CA VAL A 77 24.15 1.87 1.47
C VAL A 77 24.15 2.27 0.00
N CYS A 78 23.10 1.90 -0.74
CA CYS A 78 22.86 2.48 -2.05
C CYS A 78 21.40 2.88 -2.21
N SER A 79 21.18 4.13 -2.62
CA SER A 79 19.85 4.71 -2.87
C SER A 79 19.15 4.10 -4.09
N THR A 80 19.78 3.15 -4.78
CA THR A 80 19.30 2.58 -6.05
C THR A 80 19.57 1.08 -6.18
N LEU A 81 19.62 0.33 -5.07
CA LEU A 81 19.78 -1.13 -5.16
C LEU A 81 18.68 -1.73 -6.03
N LYS A 82 19.06 -2.39 -7.13
CA LYS A 82 18.13 -3.11 -8.00
C LYS A 82 18.34 -4.61 -7.80
N PHE A 83 17.33 -5.32 -7.31
CA PHE A 83 17.30 -6.77 -7.42
C PHE A 83 16.87 -7.13 -8.85
N TRP A 84 17.66 -7.94 -9.54
CA TRP A 84 17.38 -8.35 -10.91
C TRP A 84 16.31 -9.45 -10.88
N ASN A 85 15.15 -9.21 -11.50
CA ASN A 85 14.22 -10.26 -11.90
C ASN A 85 14.67 -10.77 -13.28
N ALA A 86 14.70 -12.09 -13.48
CA ALA A 86 15.19 -12.79 -14.68
C ALA A 86 14.70 -12.27 -16.05
N ALA A 87 13.71 -11.38 -16.13
CA ALA A 87 13.15 -10.83 -17.36
C ALA A 87 13.79 -9.51 -17.87
N GLY A 88 15.11 -9.33 -17.74
CA GLY A 88 15.89 -8.33 -18.52
C GLY A 88 15.54 -6.85 -18.35
N THR A 89 14.59 -6.50 -17.47
CA THR A 89 14.23 -5.12 -17.16
C THR A 89 14.55 -4.90 -15.70
N ALA A 90 15.57 -4.09 -15.41
CA ALA A 90 15.95 -3.72 -14.06
C ALA A 90 14.90 -2.78 -13.44
N SER A 91 13.75 -3.33 -13.04
CA SER A 91 12.72 -2.59 -12.32
C SER A 91 12.93 -2.79 -10.83
N ASN A 92 13.44 -1.76 -10.17
CA ASN A 92 13.23 -1.53 -8.74
C ASN A 92 13.51 -0.05 -8.48
N THR A 93 12.51 0.79 -8.71
CA THR A 93 12.35 1.98 -7.86
C THR A 93 12.06 1.44 -6.46
N LEU A 94 12.75 1.93 -5.43
CA LEU A 94 12.75 1.43 -4.03
C LEU A 94 11.38 1.06 -3.40
N ALA A 95 10.25 1.47 -3.99
CA ALA A 95 8.90 1.15 -3.53
C ALA A 95 8.56 -0.35 -3.51
N HIS A 96 9.16 -1.18 -4.37
CA HIS A 96 8.79 -2.59 -4.51
C HIS A 96 9.53 -3.56 -3.54
N MET A 97 10.57 -3.12 -2.83
CA MET A 97 11.36 -3.96 -1.91
C MET A 97 10.68 -4.21 -0.55
N TYR A 98 9.73 -3.39 -0.12
CA TYR A 98 8.96 -3.64 1.12
C TYR A 98 7.92 -4.76 0.95
N TYR A 99 7.71 -5.25 -0.27
CA TYR A 99 6.59 -6.12 -0.63
C TYR A 99 7.01 -7.39 -1.36
N VAL A 100 8.26 -7.85 -1.18
CA VAL A 100 8.75 -9.10 -1.80
C VAL A 100 7.82 -10.26 -1.41
N GLY A 101 6.92 -10.62 -2.34
CA GLY A 101 5.91 -11.67 -2.19
C GLY A 101 4.44 -11.22 -2.14
N VAL A 102 4.13 -9.92 -2.07
CA VAL A 102 2.74 -9.41 -1.99
C VAL A 102 2.13 -9.24 -3.39
N GLN A 103 0.89 -9.68 -3.58
CA GLN A 103 0.10 -9.42 -4.79
C GLN A 103 -0.43 -7.98 -4.78
N GLU A 104 -0.07 -7.16 -5.76
CA GLU A 104 -0.62 -5.79 -5.88
C GLU A 104 -2.12 -5.81 -6.24
N GLY A 105 -2.88 -4.85 -5.71
CA GLY A 105 -4.33 -4.74 -5.96
C GLY A 105 -5.20 -5.80 -5.27
N GLY A 106 -4.63 -6.62 -4.39
CA GLY A 106 -5.34 -7.64 -3.62
C GLY A 106 -4.82 -7.79 -2.19
N ALA A 107 -5.62 -8.45 -1.36
CA ALA A 107 -5.21 -8.88 -0.02
C ALA A 107 -4.97 -10.40 -0.01
N THR A 108 -3.74 -10.81 0.24
CA THR A 108 -3.35 -12.21 0.48
C THR A 108 -3.15 -12.44 1.97
N ALA A 109 -3.45 -13.64 2.47
CA ALA A 109 -3.26 -13.98 3.88
C ALA A 109 -1.80 -13.79 4.32
N SER A 110 -1.60 -13.18 5.49
CA SER A 110 -0.29 -12.94 6.11
C SER A 110 0.67 -12.07 5.29
N GLN A 111 0.13 -11.24 4.39
CA GLN A 111 0.88 -10.33 3.56
C GLN A 111 0.42 -8.89 3.74
N ALA A 112 1.25 -7.93 3.36
CA ALA A 112 0.86 -6.52 3.30
C ALA A 112 -0.22 -6.30 2.22
N VAL A 113 -0.82 -5.11 2.19
CA VAL A 113 -1.79 -4.69 1.18
C VAL A 113 -1.17 -3.52 0.38
N VAL A 114 -1.01 -3.68 -0.94
CA VAL A 114 -0.26 -2.74 -1.81
C VAL A 114 -1.03 -2.29 -3.06
N LEU A 115 -1.12 -0.98 -3.26
CA LEU A 115 -1.98 -0.36 -4.26
C LEU A 115 -1.32 -0.56 -5.63
N ASN A 116 -2.10 -1.01 -6.61
CA ASN A 116 -1.67 -0.95 -8.00
C ASN A 116 -2.01 0.43 -8.60
N SER A 117 -1.82 0.58 -9.92
CA SER A 117 -2.12 1.82 -10.64
C SER A 117 -3.58 2.27 -10.57
N THR A 118 -4.55 1.37 -10.37
CA THR A 118 -5.97 1.73 -10.24
C THR A 118 -6.33 2.18 -8.82
N LYS A 119 -5.46 1.90 -7.84
CA LYS A 119 -5.68 2.14 -6.41
C LYS A 119 -6.91 1.44 -5.83
N ASP A 120 -7.45 0.48 -6.57
CA ASP A 120 -8.53 -0.38 -6.09
C ASP A 120 -7.94 -1.52 -5.28
N TYR A 121 -8.74 -2.03 -4.34
CA TYR A 121 -8.42 -3.22 -3.58
C TYR A 121 -9.62 -4.13 -3.40
N SER A 122 -9.34 -5.42 -3.31
CA SER A 122 -10.32 -6.45 -2.95
C SER A 122 -9.71 -7.47 -1.99
N GLY A 123 -10.56 -8.20 -1.26
CA GLY A 123 -10.15 -9.33 -0.42
C GLY A 123 -9.94 -9.03 1.07
N ILE A 124 -10.09 -7.78 1.53
CA ILE A 124 -10.10 -7.48 2.97
C ILE A 124 -11.43 -7.95 3.57
N ARG A 125 -11.38 -8.97 4.42
CA ARG A 125 -12.57 -9.59 5.03
C ARG A 125 -13.20 -8.69 6.09
N ASN A 126 -12.37 -8.11 6.96
CA ASN A 126 -12.75 -7.21 8.03
C ASN A 126 -11.83 -5.99 7.99
N LEU A 127 -12.38 -4.78 7.89
CA LEU A 127 -11.63 -3.53 7.99
C LEU A 127 -12.06 -2.79 9.25
N SER A 128 -11.14 -2.61 10.20
CA SER A 128 -11.36 -1.81 11.40
C SER A 128 -10.63 -0.47 11.26
N CYS A 129 -11.37 0.64 11.28
CA CYS A 129 -10.82 1.99 11.27
C CYS A 129 -11.25 2.69 12.56
N SER A 130 -10.29 3.17 13.37
CA SER A 130 -10.58 3.94 14.58
C SER A 130 -10.87 5.42 14.29
N GLY A 131 -10.54 5.87 13.08
CA GLY A 131 -10.79 7.23 12.62
C GLY A 131 -11.93 7.28 11.61
N THR A 132 -11.81 8.21 10.66
CA THR A 132 -12.81 8.40 9.60
C THR A 132 -12.58 7.42 8.46
N LEU A 133 -13.65 6.74 8.03
CA LEU A 133 -13.71 6.07 6.73
C LEU A 133 -14.47 6.99 5.75
N THR A 134 -13.75 7.56 4.77
CA THR A 134 -14.36 8.41 3.73
C THR A 134 -14.71 7.60 2.50
N ILE A 135 -15.96 7.68 2.05
CA ILE A 135 -16.48 6.93 0.91
C ILE A 135 -17.16 7.91 -0.03
N SER A 136 -16.62 8.05 -1.25
CA SER A 136 -17.06 9.08 -2.20
C SER A 136 -18.28 8.69 -3.03
N THR A 137 -18.50 7.39 -3.25
CA THR A 137 -19.56 6.89 -4.13
C THR A 137 -20.64 6.15 -3.35
N SER A 138 -20.36 4.94 -2.85
CA SER A 138 -21.37 4.13 -2.15
C SER A 138 -20.75 3.02 -1.29
N ILE A 139 -21.53 2.54 -0.33
CA ILE A 139 -21.32 1.25 0.35
C ILE A 139 -22.34 0.27 -0.22
N ALA A 140 -21.88 -0.75 -0.95
CA ALA A 140 -22.71 -1.83 -1.45
C ALA A 140 -22.58 -3.05 -0.53
N THR A 141 -23.43 -3.16 0.49
CA THR A 141 -23.50 -4.30 1.41
C THR A 141 -24.98 -4.58 1.72
N PRO A 142 -25.37 -5.74 2.26
CA PRO A 142 -26.79 -5.96 2.57
C PRO A 142 -27.35 -4.96 3.61
N SER A 143 -26.51 -4.34 4.45
CA SER A 143 -26.93 -3.36 5.46
C SER A 143 -25.77 -2.52 6.01
N ILE A 144 -26.03 -1.26 6.36
CA ILE A 144 -25.12 -0.39 7.14
C ILE A 144 -25.63 -0.35 8.58
N THR A 145 -24.76 -0.62 9.56
CA THR A 145 -25.06 -0.42 10.99
C THR A 145 -24.22 0.75 11.50
N CYS A 146 -24.87 1.76 12.07
CA CYS A 146 -24.21 2.95 12.62
C CYS A 146 -25.09 3.60 13.69
N ASP A 147 -24.47 4.31 14.63
CA ASP A 147 -25.19 4.97 15.73
C ASP A 147 -25.91 6.25 15.27
N THR A 148 -25.36 6.96 14.29
CA THR A 148 -25.91 8.23 13.81
C THR A 148 -25.63 8.42 12.33
N ILE A 149 -26.69 8.75 11.58
CA ILE A 149 -26.60 9.22 10.20
C ILE A 149 -26.82 10.73 10.21
N ALA A 150 -25.73 11.50 10.10
CA ALA A 150 -25.78 12.96 10.07
C ALA A 150 -25.28 13.47 8.71
N LYS A 151 -26.10 14.31 8.05
CA LYS A 151 -25.73 15.04 6.85
C LYS A 151 -26.21 16.48 6.98
N ALA A 152 -25.34 17.44 6.69
CA ALA A 152 -25.79 18.81 6.49
C ALA A 152 -26.71 18.86 5.25
N GLY A 153 -27.98 19.20 5.45
CA GLY A 153 -29.01 19.23 4.41
C GLY A 153 -29.90 17.99 4.42
N THR A 154 -30.28 17.52 3.23
CA THR A 154 -31.26 16.45 3.06
C THR A 154 -30.61 15.07 2.96
N ILE A 155 -31.17 14.09 3.67
CA ILE A 155 -30.90 12.66 3.44
C ILE A 155 -31.99 12.14 2.49
N THR A 156 -31.60 11.66 1.32
CA THR A 156 -32.52 11.03 0.37
C THR A 156 -32.38 9.50 0.47
N LEU A 157 -33.43 8.81 0.89
CA LEU A 157 -33.52 7.35 0.87
C LEU A 157 -34.35 6.92 -0.36
N SER A 158 -33.86 5.93 -1.13
CA SER A 158 -34.54 5.47 -2.35
C SER A 158 -35.92 4.85 -2.03
N PRO A 159 -36.97 5.11 -2.83
CA PRO A 159 -38.34 5.25 -2.32
C PRO A 159 -39.18 3.96 -2.24
N THR A 160 -38.60 2.74 -2.20
CA THR A 160 -39.46 1.54 -2.13
C THR A 160 -39.96 1.25 -0.72
N THR A 161 -39.14 1.42 0.32
CA THR A 161 -39.55 1.33 1.73
C THR A 161 -38.57 2.07 2.65
N LEU A 162 -39.09 2.81 3.64
CA LEU A 162 -38.33 3.35 4.77
C LEU A 162 -38.78 2.62 6.04
N ASN A 163 -38.04 1.59 6.45
CA ASN A 163 -38.36 0.82 7.66
C ASN A 163 -37.67 1.42 8.89
N LEU A 164 -38.37 2.30 9.60
CA LEU A 164 -37.92 2.89 10.86
C LEU A 164 -38.62 2.19 12.03
N ASN A 165 -37.85 1.55 12.92
CA ASN A 165 -38.34 1.01 14.20
C ASN A 165 -37.64 1.65 15.42
N PRO A 166 -37.61 2.98 15.54
CA PRO A 166 -37.01 3.64 16.69
C PRO A 166 -37.95 3.54 17.91
N ILE A 167 -37.38 3.55 19.11
CA ILE A 167 -38.15 3.75 20.35
C ILE A 167 -38.75 5.18 20.38
N THR A 168 -38.14 6.13 19.67
CA THR A 168 -38.64 7.49 19.51
C THR A 168 -38.30 8.00 18.12
N LEU A 169 -39.30 8.35 17.31
CA LEU A 169 -39.10 9.08 16.07
C LEU A 169 -39.18 10.59 16.37
N GLN A 170 -38.16 11.35 16.00
CA GLN A 170 -38.18 12.81 16.09
C GLN A 170 -38.28 13.44 14.70
N ILE A 171 -39.14 14.43 14.54
CA ILE A 171 -39.29 15.21 13.30
C ILE A 171 -39.04 16.67 13.66
N ALA A 172 -38.08 17.32 12.99
CA ALA A 172 -37.66 18.70 13.27
C ALA A 172 -37.38 18.95 14.78
N GLY A 173 -36.75 17.99 15.45
CA GLY A 173 -36.40 18.07 16.88
C GLY A 173 -37.55 17.78 17.86
N THR A 174 -38.76 17.48 17.37
CA THR A 174 -39.92 17.15 18.22
C THR A 174 -40.20 15.66 18.16
N ALA A 175 -40.34 15.02 19.33
CA ALA A 175 -40.74 13.62 19.41
C ALA A 175 -42.17 13.44 18.89
N LEU A 176 -42.33 12.48 17.99
CA LEU A 176 -43.64 12.05 17.55
C LEU A 176 -44.29 11.21 18.65
N THR A 177 -45.39 11.70 19.22
CA THR A 177 -46.13 11.02 20.29
C THR A 177 -47.35 10.25 19.79
N ALA A 178 -47.78 10.48 18.55
CA ALA A 178 -48.92 9.79 17.95
C ALA A 178 -48.56 8.33 17.62
N THR A 179 -49.48 7.43 17.93
CA THR A 179 -49.44 6.03 17.48
C THR A 179 -49.65 5.95 15.97
N VAL A 180 -49.29 4.81 15.37
CA VAL A 180 -49.55 4.54 13.95
C VAL A 180 -51.06 4.64 13.64
N ALA A 181 -51.94 4.24 14.56
CA ALA A 181 -53.38 4.35 14.38
C ALA A 181 -53.84 5.82 14.34
N GLU A 182 -53.31 6.66 15.23
CA GLU A 182 -53.61 8.10 15.26
C GLU A 182 -53.07 8.82 14.03
N LEU A 183 -51.87 8.46 13.56
CA LEU A 183 -51.31 8.96 12.29
C LEU A 183 -52.16 8.52 11.09
N ASN A 184 -52.56 7.25 11.04
CA ASN A 184 -53.40 6.76 9.96
C ASN A 184 -54.78 7.41 9.98
N ALA A 185 -55.27 7.90 11.12
CA ALA A 185 -56.53 8.62 11.21
C ALA A 185 -56.51 9.99 10.52
N VAL A 186 -55.34 10.62 10.37
CA VAL A 186 -55.18 11.90 9.66
C VAL A 186 -54.90 11.77 8.17
N ASP A 187 -54.68 10.55 7.67
CA ASP A 187 -54.56 10.26 6.24
C ASP A 187 -55.95 10.26 5.56
N VAL A 188 -56.42 11.46 5.23
CA VAL A 188 -57.68 11.71 4.52
C VAL A 188 -57.53 12.81 3.47
N THR A 189 -58.28 12.70 2.37
CA THR A 189 -58.43 13.80 1.41
C THR A 189 -59.15 14.97 2.08
N ALA A 190 -58.58 16.16 2.03
CA ALA A 190 -59.20 17.37 2.58
C ALA A 190 -60.61 17.57 1.99
N GLY A 191 -61.57 17.93 2.84
CA GLY A 191 -62.98 18.12 2.45
C GLY A 191 -63.82 16.84 2.33
N ALA A 192 -63.23 15.65 2.51
CA ALA A 192 -63.97 14.39 2.55
C ALA A 192 -64.00 13.82 3.97
N ALA A 193 -65.20 13.51 4.46
CA ALA A 193 -65.36 12.75 5.70
C ALA A 193 -65.26 11.25 5.40
N ALA A 194 -64.36 10.55 6.10
CA ALA A 194 -64.26 9.09 6.07
C ALA A 194 -64.58 8.54 7.46
N ALA A 195 -65.30 7.41 7.51
CA ALA A 195 -65.65 6.77 8.79
C ALA A 195 -64.37 6.40 9.56
N SER A 196 -64.35 6.69 10.87
CA SER A 196 -63.21 6.42 11.77
C SER A 196 -61.91 7.15 11.40
N LYS A 197 -62.00 8.29 10.70
CA LYS A 197 -60.88 9.19 10.42
C LYS A 197 -61.14 10.59 10.99
N ALA A 198 -60.08 11.40 11.12
CA ALA A 198 -60.21 12.79 11.54
C ALA A 198 -60.91 13.62 10.45
N LEU A 199 -61.81 14.53 10.85
CA LEU A 199 -62.40 15.51 9.92
C LEU A 199 -61.42 16.66 9.68
N HIS A 200 -60.92 16.80 8.46
CA HIS A 200 -60.20 18.00 8.03
C HIS A 200 -61.17 19.05 7.49
N TYR A 201 -61.29 20.15 8.22
CA TYR A 201 -62.10 21.30 7.82
C TYR A 201 -61.27 22.19 6.88
N ASP A 202 -61.66 22.32 5.61
CA ASP A 202 -61.14 23.40 4.76
C ASP A 202 -61.82 24.71 5.18
N ARG A 203 -61.18 25.87 4.98
CA ARG A 203 -61.51 27.21 5.52
C ARG A 203 -62.96 27.70 5.35
N MET A 204 -63.89 26.92 4.80
CA MET A 204 -65.29 27.27 4.56
C MET A 204 -66.35 26.23 5.05
N SER A 205 -65.99 25.10 5.64
CA SER A 205 -66.91 23.96 5.78
C SER A 205 -67.85 23.92 7.03
N ASP A 206 -68.62 24.97 7.38
CA ASP A 206 -69.36 25.09 8.67
C ASP A 206 -70.02 23.77 9.12
N HIS A 207 -69.53 23.18 10.21
CA HIS A 207 -70.00 21.90 10.72
C HIS A 207 -71.30 22.13 11.51
N ARG A 208 -72.37 22.45 10.77
CA ARG A 208 -73.71 22.50 11.34
C ARG A 208 -74.16 21.07 11.62
N ARG A 209 -74.08 20.67 12.89
CA ARG A 209 -74.82 19.51 13.39
C ARG A 209 -76.30 19.81 13.24
N ASP A 210 -76.92 19.31 12.17
CA ASP A 210 -78.38 19.24 12.10
C ASP A 210 -78.84 18.19 13.11
N SER A 211 -79.17 18.66 14.31
CA SER A 211 -79.78 17.85 15.36
C SER A 211 -81.29 17.99 15.29
N THR A 212 -81.90 17.47 14.23
CA THR A 212 -83.33 17.19 14.22
C THR A 212 -83.55 15.73 14.63
N ARG A 213 -83.60 15.51 15.96
CA ARG A 213 -84.21 14.30 16.54
C ARG A 213 -85.71 14.32 16.17
N HIS A 214 -86.09 13.54 15.17
CA HIS A 214 -87.49 13.15 15.02
C HIS A 214 -87.69 11.86 15.82
N VAL A 215 -88.17 12.00 17.06
CA VAL A 215 -88.67 10.87 17.86
C VAL A 215 -90.19 10.97 17.78
N GLY A 216 -90.80 10.02 17.08
CA GLY A 216 -92.22 9.70 17.22
C GLY A 216 -92.46 8.83 18.46
#